data_AF-R7YAQ0-F1
#
_entry.id   AF-R7YAQ0-F1
#
_cell.length_a   1.000
_cell.length_b   1.000
_cell.length_c   1.000
_cell.angle_alpha   90.00
_cell.angle_beta   90.00
_cell.angle_gamma   90.00
#
_symmetry.space_group_name_H-M   'P 1'
#
loop_
_entity.id
_entity.type
_entity.pdbx_description
1 polymer ?
#
loop_
_entity_poly.entity_id
_entity_poly.type
_entity_poly.pdbx_seq_one_letter_code
_entity_poly.pdbx_strand_id
1 'polypeptide(L)'
;MAISDIPEYAHLTESDVAALGAELDAIRADIEADRGERDARYLRNTIRFQRGLEVAGRALLFGSTRRSAWWAGACTLGVAKIVENMELGHNVM
;
A
#
# COMPACT_ATOMS: atom_id res chain seq x y z
N MET A 1 21.43 -14.17 -23.21
CA MET A 1 20.82 -15.47 -22.85
C MET A 1 21.31 -15.79 -21.44
N ALA A 2 20.46 -15.69 -20.42
CA ALA A 2 20.89 -15.71 -19.01
C ALA A 2 21.12 -17.12 -18.44
N ILE A 3 21.18 -18.13 -19.30
CA ILE A 3 21.30 -19.54 -18.90
C ILE A 3 22.36 -20.18 -19.80
N SER A 4 23.63 -19.88 -19.54
CA SER A 4 24.77 -20.42 -20.29
C SER A 4 25.51 -21.52 -19.50
N ASP A 5 25.33 -21.57 -18.18
CA ASP A 5 26.14 -22.39 -17.25
C ASP A 5 25.32 -23.53 -16.61
N ILE A 6 24.49 -24.21 -17.40
CA ILE A 6 23.68 -25.37 -16.98
C ILE A 6 24.51 -26.46 -16.23
N PRO A 7 25.76 -26.78 -16.61
CA PRO A 7 26.56 -27.80 -15.91
C PRO A 7 26.89 -27.43 -14.45
N GLU A 8 27.00 -26.13 -14.15
CA GLU A 8 27.34 -25.64 -12.80
C GLU A 8 26.15 -25.79 -11.84
N TYR A 9 24.91 -25.86 -12.36
CA TYR A 9 23.68 -26.11 -11.59
C TYR A 9 23.22 -27.58 -11.63
N ALA A 10 23.83 -28.43 -12.47
CA ALA A 10 23.44 -29.84 -12.66
C ALA A 10 23.97 -30.81 -11.59
N HIS A 11 24.37 -30.29 -10.43
CA HIS A 11 24.86 -31.07 -9.28
C HIS A 11 23.73 -31.47 -8.31
N LEU A 12 22.53 -30.91 -8.47
CA LEU A 12 21.39 -31.21 -7.62
C LEU A 12 20.80 -32.58 -7.96
N THR A 13 20.61 -33.40 -6.94
CA THR A 13 19.85 -34.63 -7.07
C THR A 13 18.35 -34.32 -7.17
N GLU A 14 17.56 -35.29 -7.64
CA GLU A 14 16.10 -35.15 -7.69
C GLU A 14 15.49 -34.81 -6.31
N SER A 15 16.07 -35.37 -5.24
CA SER A 15 15.70 -35.01 -3.86
C SER A 15 16.04 -33.58 -3.49
N ASP A 16 17.19 -33.04 -3.93
CA ASP A 16 17.56 -31.65 -3.64
C ASP A 16 16.63 -30.68 -4.37
N VAL A 17 16.25 -31.01 -5.61
CA VAL A 17 15.28 -30.23 -6.38
C VAL A 17 13.90 -30.26 -5.72
N ALA A 18 13.45 -31.42 -5.22
CA ALA A 18 12.17 -31.54 -4.51
C ALA A 18 12.18 -30.75 -3.19
N ALA A 19 13.28 -30.82 -2.43
CA ALA A 19 13.44 -30.06 -1.19
C ALA A 19 13.43 -28.54 -1.46
N LEU A 20 14.17 -28.09 -2.47
CA LEU A 20 14.19 -26.69 -2.90
C LEU A 20 12.80 -26.21 -3.34
N GLY A 21 12.06 -27.05 -4.07
CA GLY A 21 10.68 -26.75 -4.46
C GLY A 21 9.77 -26.53 -3.25
N ALA A 22 9.84 -27.42 -2.27
CA ALA A 22 9.07 -27.29 -1.03
C ALA A 22 9.42 -26.03 -0.23
N GLU A 23 10.72 -25.66 -0.17
CA GLU A 23 11.16 -24.42 0.48
C GLU A 23 10.63 -23.17 -0.23
N LEU A 24 10.69 -23.14 -1.57
CA LEU A 24 10.16 -22.03 -2.36
C LEU A 24 8.64 -21.90 -2.24
N ASP A 25 7.92 -23.02 -2.20
CA ASP A 25 6.47 -23.03 -1.99
C ASP A 25 6.10 -22.53 -0.58
N ALA A 26 6.89 -22.87 0.44
CA ALA A 26 6.71 -22.35 1.79
C ALA A 26 6.91 -20.82 1.83
N ILE A 27 8.00 -20.32 1.23
CA ILE A 27 8.25 -18.86 1.11
C ILE A 27 7.11 -18.16 0.37
N ARG A 28 6.62 -18.77 -0.71
CA ARG A 28 5.50 -18.24 -1.47
C ARG A 28 4.24 -18.15 -0.61
N ALA A 29 3.89 -19.21 0.11
CA ALA A 29 2.72 -19.24 0.97
C ALA A 29 2.80 -18.19 2.08
N ASP A 30 3.97 -18.01 2.69
CA ASP A 30 4.21 -16.99 3.72
C ASP A 30 4.03 -15.57 3.15
N ILE A 31 4.60 -15.31 1.97
CA ILE A 31 4.45 -14.01 1.29
C ILE A 31 3.01 -13.79 0.86
N GLU A 32 2.31 -14.79 0.34
CA GLU A 32 0.89 -14.68 -0.04
C GLU A 32 -0.01 -14.45 1.18
N ALA A 33 0.32 -15.04 2.33
CA ALA A 33 -0.41 -14.82 3.57
C ALA A 33 -0.20 -13.39 4.13
N ASP A 34 1.00 -12.82 4.03
CA ASP A 34 1.28 -11.44 4.45
C ASP A 34 0.81 -10.40 3.40
N ARG A 35 0.88 -10.74 2.11
CA ARG A 35 0.43 -9.90 0.98
C ARG A 35 -1.08 -9.76 0.98
N GLY A 36 -1.54 -8.71 1.62
CA GLY A 36 -2.91 -8.22 1.51
C GLY A 36 -3.47 -7.76 2.82
N GLU A 37 -3.11 -8.39 3.95
CA GLU A 37 -3.59 -7.92 5.24
C GLU A 37 -2.95 -6.57 5.60
N ARG A 38 -1.61 -6.48 5.48
CA ARG A 38 -0.87 -5.26 5.76
C ARG A 38 -1.28 -4.11 4.84
N ASP A 39 -1.36 -4.40 3.55
CA ASP A 39 -1.73 -3.42 2.52
C ASP A 39 -3.18 -2.96 2.69
N ALA A 40 -4.12 -3.88 2.92
CA ALA A 40 -5.51 -3.51 3.15
C ALA A 40 -5.69 -2.74 4.46
N ARG A 41 -4.89 -3.04 5.50
CA ARG A 41 -4.90 -2.27 6.75
C ARG A 41 -4.37 -0.85 6.53
N TYR A 42 -3.25 -0.72 5.81
CA TYR A 42 -2.71 0.57 5.40
C TYR A 42 -3.77 1.36 4.63
N LEU A 43 -4.37 0.77 3.60
CA LEU A 43 -5.36 1.43 2.77
C LEU A 43 -6.61 1.87 3.54
N ARG A 44 -7.15 0.98 4.40
CA ARG A 44 -8.30 1.33 5.25
C ARG A 44 -7.98 2.48 6.20
N ASN A 45 -6.76 2.54 6.73
CA ASN A 45 -6.33 3.63 7.60
C ASN A 45 -6.15 4.93 6.81
N THR A 46 -5.55 4.88 5.62
CA THR A 46 -5.41 6.03 4.73
C THR A 46 -6.77 6.59 4.31
N ILE A 47 -7.75 5.73 3.99
CA ILE A 47 -9.14 6.13 3.70
C ILE A 47 -9.77 6.82 4.92
N ARG A 48 -9.63 6.25 6.12
CA ARG A 48 -10.16 6.87 7.34
C ARG A 48 -9.54 8.24 7.60
N PHE A 49 -8.22 8.36 7.43
CA PHE A 49 -7.49 9.61 7.59
C PHE A 49 -7.95 10.66 6.58
N GLN A 50 -8.00 10.32 5.29
CA GLN A 50 -8.46 11.21 4.22
C GLN A 50 -9.90 11.70 4.47
N ARG A 51 -10.83 10.78 4.79
CA ARG A 51 -12.22 11.14 5.11
C ARG A 51 -12.32 11.99 6.36
N GLY A 52 -11.49 11.71 7.37
CA GLY A 52 -11.39 12.51 8.59
C GLY A 52 -10.97 13.94 8.29
N LEU A 53 -9.92 14.12 7.48
CA LEU A 53 -9.48 15.45 7.02
C LEU A 53 -10.56 16.15 6.20
N GLU A 54 -11.28 15.44 5.34
CA GLU A 54 -12.35 16.02 4.55
C GLU A 54 -13.48 16.57 5.43
N VAL A 55 -13.96 15.77 6.39
CA VAL A 55 -14.99 16.17 7.33
C VAL A 55 -14.51 17.34 8.20
N ALA A 56 -13.28 17.27 8.73
CA ALA A 56 -12.71 18.32 9.55
C ALA A 56 -12.54 19.64 8.77
N GLY A 57 -12.02 19.57 7.53
CA GLY A 57 -11.86 20.72 6.65
C GLY A 57 -13.21 21.38 6.32
N ARG A 58 -14.23 20.57 6.00
CA ARG A 58 -15.59 21.07 5.78
C ARG A 58 -16.20 21.69 7.04
N ALA A 59 -16.00 21.08 8.20
CA ALA A 59 -16.48 21.61 9.48
C ALA A 59 -15.82 22.95 9.85
N LEU A 60 -14.51 23.08 9.61
CA LEU A 60 -13.78 24.35 9.80
C LEU A 60 -14.30 25.47 8.91
N LEU A 61 -14.69 25.14 7.67
CA LEU A 61 -15.31 26.11 6.76
C LEU A 61 -16.75 26.45 7.17
N PHE A 62 -17.49 25.47 7.70
CA PHE A 62 -18.88 25.64 8.09
C PHE A 62 -18.99 26.53 9.34
N GLY A 63 -19.40 27.78 9.14
CA GLY A 63 -19.49 28.79 10.21
C GLY A 63 -18.25 29.66 10.38
N SER A 64 -17.24 29.54 9.50
CA SER A 64 -16.06 30.39 9.55
C SER A 64 -16.37 31.84 9.11
N THR A 65 -16.46 32.75 10.08
CA THR A 65 -16.45 34.20 9.87
C THR A 65 -15.03 34.80 9.93
N ARG A 66 -14.05 34.02 10.41
CA ARG A 66 -12.66 34.44 10.57
C ARG A 66 -11.79 33.93 9.42
N ARG A 67 -11.02 34.82 8.79
CA ARG A 67 -10.14 34.48 7.65
C ARG A 67 -9.16 33.34 7.96
N SER A 68 -8.70 33.21 9.21
CA SER A 68 -7.81 32.12 9.62
C SER A 68 -8.48 30.75 9.60
N ALA A 69 -9.73 30.64 10.05
CA ALA A 69 -10.49 29.39 10.02
C ALA A 69 -10.80 28.97 8.57
N TRP A 70 -11.08 29.94 7.70
CA TRP A 70 -11.24 29.69 6.27
C TRP A 70 -9.98 29.09 5.64
N TRP A 71 -8.82 29.72 5.87
CA TRP A 71 -7.54 29.22 5.38
C TRP A 71 -7.20 27.84 5.94
N ALA A 72 -7.41 27.63 7.24
CA ALA A 72 -7.19 26.33 7.86
C ALA A 72 -8.08 25.24 7.22
N GLY A 73 -9.36 25.52 7.01
CA GLY A 73 -10.29 24.60 6.35
C GLY A 73 -9.87 24.29 4.90
N ALA A 74 -9.55 25.32 4.11
CA ALA A 74 -9.10 25.17 2.73
C ALA A 74 -7.81 24.35 2.62
N CYS A 75 -6.80 24.63 3.46
CA CYS A 75 -5.56 23.86 3.50
C CYS A 75 -5.83 22.40 3.90
N THR A 76 -6.68 22.16 4.90
CA THR A 76 -7.04 20.81 5.35
C THR A 76 -7.68 20.00 4.21
N LEU A 77 -8.60 20.61 3.46
CA LEU A 77 -9.20 19.98 2.27
C LEU A 77 -8.16 19.75 1.15
N GLY A 78 -7.23 20.68 0.95
CA GLY A 78 -6.12 20.51 0.02
C GLY A 78 -5.26 19.29 0.37
N VAL A 79 -4.90 19.10 1.64
CA VAL A 79 -4.17 17.91 2.10
C VAL A 79 -5.00 16.65 1.90
N ALA A 80 -6.30 16.66 2.24
CA ALA A 80 -7.18 15.52 2.00
C ALA A 80 -7.18 15.11 0.51
N LYS A 81 -7.18 16.09 -0.39
CA LYS A 81 -7.16 15.84 -1.84
C LYS A 81 -5.81 15.31 -2.34
N ILE A 82 -4.71 15.80 -1.81
CA ILE A 82 -3.37 15.28 -2.12
C ILE A 82 -3.30 13.79 -1.72
N VAL A 83 -3.74 13.45 -0.52
CA VAL A 83 -3.74 12.05 -0.03
C VAL A 83 -4.65 11.17 -0.91
N GLU A 84 -5.85 11.65 -1.26
CA GLU A 84 -6.74 10.91 -2.17
C GLU A 84 -6.06 10.61 -3.52
N ASN A 85 -5.46 11.62 -4.16
CA ASN A 85 -4.83 11.44 -5.46
C ASN A 85 -3.57 10.56 -5.40
N MET A 86 -2.73 10.75 -4.38
CA MET A 86 -1.45 10.04 -4.25
C MET A 86 -1.63 8.58 -3.84
N GLU A 87 -2.55 8.30 -2.91
CA GLU A 87 -2.65 6.99 -2.28
C GLU A 87 -3.83 6.16 -2.79
N LEU A 88 -4.95 6.79 -3.17
CA LEU A 88 -6.17 6.08 -3.57
C LEU A 88 -6.37 6.10 -5.08
N GLY A 89 -6.04 7.21 -5.74
CA GLY A 89 -6.25 7.41 -7.17
C GLY A 89 -5.47 6.44 -8.08
N HIS A 90 -4.30 5.97 -7.64
CA HIS A 90 -3.44 5.07 -8.41
C HIS A 90 -3.31 3.65 -7.83
N ASN A 91 -3.61 3.44 -6.55
CA ASN A 91 -3.44 2.12 -5.90
C ASN A 91 -4.75 1.34 -5.72
N VAL A 92 -5.92 1.96 -5.97
CA VAL A 92 -7.24 1.33 -5.74
C VAL A 92 -8.13 1.34 -6.99
N MET A 93 -7.87 2.22 -7.95
CA MET A 93 -8.59 2.29 -9.24
C MET A 93 -8.12 1.18 -10.17
#